data_AF-A0A2W5ZPV7-F1
#
_entry.id   AF-A0A2W5ZPV7-F1
#
_cell.length_a   1.000
_cell.length_b   1.000
_cell.length_c   1.000
_cell.angle_alpha   90.00
_cell.angle_beta   90.00
_cell.angle_gamma   90.00
#
_symmetry.space_group_name_H-M   'P 1'
#
loop_
_entity.id
_entity.type
_entity.pdbx_description
1 polymer ?
#
loop_
_entity_poly.entity_id
_entity_poly.type
_entity_poly.pdbx_seq_one_letter_code
_entity_poly.pdbx_strand_id
1 'polypeptide(L)'
;MEGLERLHYFDGQRLVARDLELEQKYHMRVRRLLNRGLYSPGVVNGLEVGIVDPRHVRVSHGMALDPRGREVILLTDTTLTVPSRLPSSPLGGYFLVMQYSEEKEPGTLADCREGVGTTPPARIREAPALSWTETWPNQQACGEKGHASDCAVVLALVILDSSCQVQKIEPGVRQYAHSALPGQVHPFALEGEKDIDSVNTKVLHFQIRGGPPDAVLLYLWADAISSLLYTELGSHSHGIGSVKTGNTTTNLGSHTHKVDDLQADPNGTHDHQIRVAGVTSSLAGAIIGILDPLAAPVVGLLQGTLGDPNTNDAILTAPFMGLLGSAGRVARGPQNHQGDSNFDYIQPDGQHGHKVPGPTTHAPDPNQSSPHSHTTSGSVSLGGNTAPATGSTLYQARDGQPAYSYFSNLQVKLDGTDITGLIKTRLGWAQLGDGTATHQLVTSGTGAIDLVQLGLPLGVGPHRLELRLNSGGGKVLYNLYVE
;
A
#
# COMPACT_ATOMS: atom_id res chain seq x y z
N MET A 1 2.96 -0.82 56.95
CA MET A 1 2.86 -1.56 55.68
C MET A 1 3.50 -2.91 55.91
N GLU A 2 2.79 -3.99 55.61
CA GLU A 2 3.29 -5.36 55.78
C GLU A 2 3.95 -5.81 54.47
N GLY A 3 5.21 -6.24 54.53
CA GLY A 3 6.00 -6.65 53.37
C GLY A 3 5.89 -8.14 53.05
N LEU A 4 6.51 -8.59 51.94
CA LEU A 4 6.75 -10.02 51.73
C LEU A 4 7.85 -10.49 52.68
N GLU A 5 7.58 -11.57 53.40
CA GLU A 5 8.51 -12.21 54.33
C GLU A 5 9.11 -13.46 53.70
N ARG A 6 10.42 -13.67 53.90
CA ARG A 6 11.16 -14.88 53.52
C ARG A 6 12.05 -15.33 54.67
N LEU A 7 12.40 -16.61 54.71
CA LEU A 7 13.22 -17.15 55.78
C LEU A 7 14.68 -16.66 55.66
N HIS A 8 15.26 -16.20 56.77
CA HIS A 8 16.68 -15.86 56.86
C HIS A 8 17.43 -16.99 57.57
N TYR A 9 18.16 -17.79 56.79
CA TYR A 9 18.91 -18.94 57.29
C TYR A 9 20.15 -18.54 58.08
N PHE A 10 20.43 -19.26 59.16
CA PHE A 10 21.70 -19.17 59.90
C PHE A 10 22.17 -20.55 60.38
N ASP A 11 23.48 -20.67 60.67
CA ASP A 11 24.10 -21.94 61.04
C ASP A 11 23.52 -22.50 62.35
N GLY A 12 23.20 -23.79 62.34
CA GLY A 12 22.58 -24.46 63.48
C GLY A 12 21.09 -24.16 63.68
N GLN A 13 20.44 -23.42 62.78
CA GLN A 13 19.01 -23.16 62.85
C GLN A 13 18.19 -24.45 62.71
N ARG A 14 17.34 -24.73 63.71
CA ARG A 14 16.35 -25.80 63.64
C ARG A 14 15.14 -25.32 62.84
N LEU A 15 14.87 -25.94 61.70
CA LEU A 15 13.69 -25.67 60.88
C LEU A 15 12.48 -26.46 61.38
N VAL A 16 11.33 -25.79 61.47
CA VAL A 16 10.02 -26.43 61.71
C VAL A 16 9.09 -26.25 60.52
N ALA A 17 7.96 -26.97 60.50
CA ALA A 17 6.99 -26.92 59.41
C ALA A 17 6.55 -25.48 59.06
N ARG A 18 6.35 -24.62 60.07
CA ARG A 18 5.98 -23.21 59.87
C ARG A 18 7.02 -22.44 59.06
N ASP A 19 8.31 -22.72 59.25
CA ASP A 19 9.39 -22.04 58.52
C ASP A 19 9.40 -22.45 57.04
N LEU A 20 9.18 -23.74 56.78
CA LEU A 20 9.08 -24.27 55.41
C LEU A 20 7.80 -23.80 54.70
N GLU A 21 6.69 -23.71 55.42
CA GLU A 21 5.45 -23.12 54.91
C GLU A 21 5.61 -21.63 54.56
N LEU A 22 6.37 -20.88 55.37
CA LEU A 22 6.67 -19.48 55.09
C LEU A 22 7.46 -19.35 53.79
N GLU A 23 8.51 -20.14 53.62
CA GLU A 23 9.32 -20.17 52.41
C GLU A 23 8.49 -20.57 51.17
N GLN A 24 7.64 -21.62 51.28
CA GLN A 24 6.75 -22.03 50.19
C GLN A 24 5.77 -20.91 49.81
N LYS A 25 5.15 -20.25 50.80
CA LYS A 25 4.22 -19.13 50.57
C LYS A 25 4.92 -17.94 49.91
N TYR A 26 6.16 -17.64 50.30
CA TYR A 26 6.95 -16.59 49.66
C TYR A 26 7.09 -16.83 48.16
N HIS A 27 7.59 -18.01 47.75
CA HIS A 27 7.80 -18.35 46.35
C HIS A 27 6.51 -18.38 45.55
N MET A 28 5.45 -19.02 46.08
CA MET A 28 4.14 -19.04 45.42
C MET A 28 3.58 -17.63 45.22
N ARG A 29 3.72 -16.75 46.22
CA ARG A 29 3.20 -15.38 46.15
C ARG A 29 3.96 -14.54 45.14
N VAL A 30 5.31 -14.61 45.14
CA VAL A 30 6.14 -13.90 44.14
C VAL A 30 5.81 -14.38 42.73
N ARG A 31 5.75 -15.70 42.51
CA ARG A 31 5.42 -16.30 41.20
C ARG A 31 4.06 -15.84 40.68
N ARG A 32 3.01 -15.92 41.50
CA ARG A 32 1.65 -15.47 41.13
C ARG A 32 1.58 -13.97 40.87
N LEU A 33 2.30 -13.16 41.65
CA LEU A 33 2.38 -11.71 41.43
C LEU A 33 3.06 -11.38 40.10
N LEU A 34 4.16 -12.06 39.76
CA LEU A 34 4.85 -11.90 38.49
C LEU A 34 3.96 -12.31 37.32
N ASN A 35 3.33 -13.48 37.36
CA ASN A 35 2.45 -13.92 36.29
C ASN A 35 1.31 -12.94 36.05
N ARG A 36 0.65 -12.47 37.11
CA ARG A 36 -0.44 -11.51 37.00
C ARG A 36 0.02 -10.13 36.53
N GLY A 37 1.27 -9.76 36.81
CA GLY A 37 1.85 -8.49 36.38
C GLY A 37 2.37 -8.52 34.94
N LEU A 38 2.80 -9.69 34.45
CA LEU A 38 3.45 -9.86 33.15
C LEU A 38 2.54 -10.48 32.10
N TYR A 39 1.48 -11.20 32.47
CA TYR A 39 0.60 -11.90 31.54
C TYR A 39 -0.88 -11.67 31.84
N SER A 40 -1.70 -11.68 30.78
CA SER A 40 -3.14 -11.77 30.89
C SER A 40 -3.57 -13.21 31.20
N PRO A 41 -4.77 -13.41 31.78
CA PRO A 41 -5.31 -14.74 32.01
C PRO A 41 -5.64 -15.43 30.68
N GLY A 42 -5.42 -16.73 30.61
CA GLY A 42 -5.70 -17.51 29.42
C GLY A 42 -4.80 -18.74 29.29
N VAL A 43 -4.98 -19.47 28.19
CA VAL A 43 -4.19 -20.64 27.88
C VAL A 43 -2.79 -20.23 27.39
N VAL A 44 -1.76 -20.86 27.93
CA VAL A 44 -0.36 -20.67 27.54
C VAL A 44 0.00 -21.63 26.40
N ASN A 45 -0.26 -22.92 26.58
CA ASN A 45 0.01 -23.98 25.60
C ASN A 45 -0.85 -25.23 25.87
N GLY A 46 -1.05 -26.07 24.86
CA GLY A 46 -1.84 -27.30 24.99
C GLY A 46 -3.32 -27.02 25.29
N LEU A 47 -3.99 -27.90 26.03
CA LEU A 47 -5.42 -27.73 26.42
C LEU A 47 -6.39 -27.61 25.23
N GLU A 48 -6.05 -28.20 24.09
CA GLU A 48 -6.95 -28.35 22.96
C GLU A 48 -8.10 -29.29 23.31
N VAL A 49 -9.32 -28.91 22.92
CA VAL A 49 -10.52 -29.72 23.10
C VAL A 49 -10.84 -30.43 21.78
N GLY A 50 -10.90 -31.76 21.81
CA GLY A 50 -11.25 -32.59 20.66
C GLY A 50 -12.40 -33.54 20.95
N ILE A 51 -13.11 -33.98 19.90
CA ILE A 51 -14.17 -34.99 20.00
C ILE A 51 -13.51 -36.37 20.08
N VAL A 52 -13.91 -37.19 21.06
CA VAL A 52 -13.54 -38.61 21.13
C VAL A 52 -14.66 -39.46 20.52
N ASP A 53 -15.88 -39.21 20.98
CA ASP A 53 -17.10 -39.84 20.51
C ASP A 53 -18.30 -38.90 20.75
N PRO A 54 -19.54 -39.26 20.36
CA PRO A 54 -20.71 -38.39 20.48
C PRO A 54 -21.00 -37.86 21.90
N ARG A 55 -20.54 -38.52 22.98
CA ARG A 55 -20.74 -38.10 24.38
C ARG A 55 -19.47 -37.69 25.10
N HIS A 56 -18.30 -37.78 24.46
CA HIS A 56 -17.02 -37.56 25.12
C HIS A 56 -16.14 -36.59 24.35
N VAL A 57 -15.54 -35.67 25.11
CA VAL A 57 -14.50 -34.75 24.62
C VAL A 57 -13.19 -35.02 25.35
N ARG A 58 -12.06 -34.81 24.68
CA ARG A 58 -10.72 -34.88 25.26
C ARG A 58 -10.15 -33.48 25.36
N VAL A 59 -9.53 -33.16 26.50
CA VAL A 59 -8.65 -32.01 26.69
C VAL A 59 -7.21 -32.51 26.67
N SER A 60 -6.36 -31.97 25.81
CA SER A 60 -4.93 -32.31 25.79
C SER A 60 -4.21 -31.74 27.02
N HIS A 61 -3.10 -32.36 27.43
CA HIS A 61 -2.24 -31.81 28.47
C HIS A 61 -1.74 -30.39 28.10
N GLY A 62 -1.51 -29.55 29.10
CA GLY A 62 -1.11 -28.17 28.86
C GLY A 62 -1.19 -27.28 30.11
N MET A 63 -1.08 -25.98 29.90
CA MET A 63 -1.04 -24.99 30.97
C MET A 63 -1.84 -23.75 30.62
N ALA A 64 -2.51 -23.19 31.62
CA ALA A 64 -3.14 -21.89 31.58
C ALA A 64 -2.74 -21.03 32.79
N LEU A 65 -2.96 -19.73 32.68
CA LEU A 65 -2.88 -18.77 33.77
C LEU A 65 -4.29 -18.27 34.09
N ASP A 66 -4.65 -18.29 35.37
CA ASP A 66 -5.92 -17.74 35.82
C ASP A 66 -5.82 -16.24 36.18
N PRO A 67 -6.94 -15.54 36.45
CA PRO A 67 -6.93 -14.11 36.79
C PRO A 67 -6.16 -13.75 38.07
N ARG A 68 -5.81 -14.73 38.91
CA ARG A 68 -4.99 -14.54 40.11
C ARG A 68 -3.50 -14.83 39.87
N GLY A 69 -3.10 -15.10 38.63
CA GLY A 69 -1.74 -15.46 38.23
C GLY A 69 -1.35 -16.89 38.64
N ARG A 70 -2.32 -17.74 38.97
CA ARG A 70 -2.08 -19.16 39.30
C ARG A 70 -1.89 -19.96 38.03
N GLU A 71 -0.90 -20.83 38.04
CA GLU A 71 -0.73 -21.82 36.99
C GLU A 71 -1.75 -22.95 37.16
N VAL A 72 -2.53 -23.18 36.11
CA VAL A 72 -3.51 -24.25 36.04
C VAL A 72 -2.99 -25.27 35.04
N ILE A 73 -2.38 -26.34 35.54
CA ILE A 73 -1.59 -27.29 34.74
C ILE A 73 -2.31 -28.63 34.67
N LEU A 74 -2.62 -29.07 33.45
CA LEU A 74 -3.11 -30.40 33.17
C LEU A 74 -1.95 -31.26 32.67
N LEU A 75 -1.52 -32.23 33.48
CA LEU A 75 -0.32 -33.03 33.18
C LEU A 75 -0.56 -34.14 32.15
N THR A 76 -1.80 -34.59 31.98
CA THR A 76 -2.16 -35.69 31.08
C THR A 76 -3.49 -35.40 30.40
N ASP A 77 -3.63 -35.89 29.17
CA ASP A 77 -4.90 -35.83 28.43
C ASP A 77 -6.04 -36.39 29.28
N THR A 78 -7.15 -35.66 29.31
CA THR A 78 -8.31 -36.01 30.13
C THR A 78 -9.57 -36.04 29.29
N THR A 79 -10.32 -37.14 29.39
CA THR A 79 -11.61 -37.31 28.71
C THR A 79 -12.74 -36.95 29.65
N LEU A 80 -13.67 -36.12 29.18
CA LEU A 80 -14.87 -35.70 29.91
C LEU A 80 -16.13 -36.10 29.17
N THR A 81 -17.13 -36.54 29.92
CA THR A 81 -18.49 -36.72 29.41
C THR A 81 -19.20 -35.36 29.34
N VAL A 82 -19.85 -35.07 28.21
CA VAL A 82 -20.65 -33.85 28.06
C VAL A 82 -21.93 -33.90 28.90
N PRO A 83 -22.53 -32.76 29.29
CA PRO A 83 -23.78 -32.75 30.06
C PRO A 83 -24.90 -33.58 29.41
N SER A 84 -25.71 -34.27 30.21
CA SER A 84 -26.86 -35.08 29.76
C SER A 84 -28.16 -34.27 29.63
N ARG A 85 -28.05 -32.94 29.65
CA ARG A 85 -29.16 -31.99 29.54
C ARG A 85 -28.82 -30.98 28.45
N LEU A 86 -29.84 -30.53 27.72
CA LEU A 86 -29.69 -29.43 26.77
C LEU A 86 -29.42 -28.11 27.51
N PRO A 87 -28.49 -27.28 26.99
CA PRO A 87 -28.20 -25.98 27.57
C PRO A 87 -29.43 -25.07 27.48
N SER A 88 -29.63 -24.26 28.51
CA SER A 88 -30.64 -23.19 28.51
C SER A 88 -30.15 -21.90 27.85
N SER A 89 -28.84 -21.80 27.63
CA SER A 89 -28.19 -20.69 26.94
C SER A 89 -28.60 -20.61 25.45
N PRO A 90 -28.84 -19.40 24.90
CA PRO A 90 -29.17 -19.21 23.49
C PRO A 90 -28.03 -19.59 22.54
N LEU A 91 -26.80 -19.77 23.06
CA LEU A 91 -25.64 -20.23 22.29
C LEU A 91 -25.70 -21.73 21.94
N GLY A 92 -26.64 -22.49 22.54
CA GLY A 92 -26.82 -23.91 22.24
C GLY A 92 -25.70 -24.84 22.73
N GLY A 93 -24.83 -24.36 23.64
CA GLY A 93 -23.69 -25.13 24.13
C GLY A 93 -23.28 -24.83 25.58
N TYR A 94 -22.30 -25.60 26.04
CA TYR A 94 -21.61 -25.42 27.33
C TYR A 94 -20.18 -24.97 27.10
N PHE A 95 -19.71 -23.99 27.87
CA PHE A 95 -18.29 -23.71 27.97
C PHE A 95 -17.61 -24.81 28.80
N LEU A 96 -16.55 -25.39 28.25
CA LEU A 96 -15.62 -26.23 29.00
C LEU A 96 -14.56 -25.31 29.63
N VAL A 97 -14.49 -25.33 30.95
CA VAL A 97 -13.59 -24.46 31.71
C VAL A 97 -12.68 -25.26 32.61
N MET A 98 -11.49 -24.71 32.87
CA MET A 98 -10.49 -25.28 33.76
C MET A 98 -10.18 -24.30 34.89
N GLN A 99 -10.18 -24.78 36.13
CA GLN A 99 -9.97 -23.96 37.31
C GLN A 99 -8.85 -24.53 38.18
N TYR A 100 -8.09 -23.65 38.82
CA TYR A 100 -7.14 -24.03 39.85
C TYR A 100 -7.85 -24.69 41.04
N SER A 101 -7.37 -25.86 41.45
CA SER A 101 -7.77 -26.51 42.70
C SER A 101 -6.60 -27.24 43.37
N GLU A 102 -6.68 -27.33 44.69
CA GLU A 102 -5.74 -28.03 45.54
C GLU A 102 -6.50 -29.04 46.39
N GLU A 103 -5.94 -30.24 46.53
CA GLU A 103 -6.43 -31.25 47.46
C GLU A 103 -5.33 -31.59 48.47
N LYS A 104 -5.71 -31.67 49.75
CA LYS A 104 -4.81 -32.08 50.83
C LYS A 104 -4.84 -33.60 50.94
N GLU A 105 -3.72 -34.25 50.71
CA GLU A 105 -3.61 -35.70 50.88
C GLU A 105 -3.14 -36.04 52.31
N PRO A 106 -3.90 -36.87 53.04
CA PRO A 106 -3.48 -37.34 54.36
C PRO A 106 -2.12 -38.06 54.31
N GLY A 107 -1.27 -37.82 55.29
CA GLY A 107 -0.05 -38.61 55.46
C GLY A 107 -0.34 -40.04 55.90
N THR A 108 0.57 -40.96 55.58
CA THR A 108 0.54 -42.32 56.13
C THR A 108 1.19 -42.34 57.52
N LEU A 109 0.50 -42.93 58.49
CA LEU A 109 0.97 -43.10 59.88
C LEU A 109 2.06 -44.19 60.03
N ALA A 110 2.78 -44.54 58.96
CA ALA A 110 3.74 -45.65 59.02
C ALA A 110 4.86 -45.41 60.06
N ASP A 111 5.14 -44.15 60.42
CA ASP A 111 6.20 -43.76 61.36
C ASP A 111 5.74 -42.90 62.56
N CYS A 112 4.43 -42.82 62.85
CA CYS A 112 3.93 -42.02 63.98
C CYS A 112 3.50 -42.91 65.15
N ARG A 113 4.12 -42.69 66.33
CA ARG A 113 3.72 -43.31 67.61
C ARG A 113 2.25 -43.00 67.92
N GLU A 114 1.53 -44.00 68.43
CA GLU A 114 0.17 -43.86 68.94
C GLU A 114 0.08 -42.72 69.99
N GLY A 115 -0.94 -41.85 69.87
CA GLY A 115 -1.33 -40.91 70.92
C GLY A 115 -1.36 -39.42 70.58
N VAL A 116 -1.04 -39.00 69.35
CA VAL A 116 -1.15 -37.60 68.91
C VAL A 116 -2.18 -37.51 67.77
N GLY A 117 -3.17 -36.63 67.92
CA GLY A 117 -4.33 -36.50 67.02
C GLY A 117 -3.98 -36.29 65.54
N THR A 118 -4.98 -36.57 64.68
CA THR A 118 -5.03 -36.47 63.21
C THR A 118 -3.70 -36.16 62.52
N THR A 119 -3.19 -37.10 61.73
CA THR A 119 -2.03 -36.91 60.85
C THR A 119 -2.22 -35.65 59.99
N PRO A 120 -1.36 -34.62 60.13
CA PRO A 120 -1.36 -33.51 59.19
C PRO A 120 -1.21 -34.04 57.75
N PRO A 121 -1.80 -33.37 56.74
CA PRO A 121 -1.63 -33.78 55.36
C PRO A 121 -0.14 -33.76 55.00
N ALA A 122 0.35 -34.85 54.42
CA ALA A 122 1.75 -34.95 54.04
C ALA A 122 2.04 -34.25 52.71
N ARG A 123 1.00 -34.03 51.88
CA ARG A 123 1.12 -33.49 50.53
C ARG A 123 -0.08 -32.61 50.17
N ILE A 124 0.17 -31.60 49.34
CA ILE A 124 -0.87 -30.84 48.64
C ILE A 124 -0.74 -31.21 47.17
N ARG A 125 -1.82 -31.74 46.58
CA ARG A 125 -1.91 -32.04 45.17
C ARG A 125 -2.58 -30.86 44.46
N GLU A 126 -1.83 -30.19 43.61
CA GLU A 126 -2.37 -29.21 42.67
C GLU A 126 -2.94 -29.98 41.47
N ALA A 127 -4.25 -30.16 41.44
CA ALA A 127 -4.96 -30.85 40.37
C ALA A 127 -6.07 -29.93 39.86
N PRO A 128 -6.06 -29.51 38.58
CA PRO A 128 -7.06 -28.59 38.08
C PRO A 128 -8.44 -29.26 37.98
N ALA A 129 -9.49 -28.50 38.26
CA ALA A 129 -10.86 -28.93 38.07
C ALA A 129 -11.36 -28.53 36.68
N LEU A 130 -11.76 -29.53 35.88
CA LEU A 130 -12.46 -29.31 34.62
C LEU A 130 -13.97 -29.38 34.87
N SER A 131 -14.71 -28.40 34.37
CA SER A 131 -16.15 -28.30 34.59
C SER A 131 -16.88 -27.65 33.41
N TRP A 132 -18.20 -27.80 33.41
CA TRP A 132 -19.09 -27.26 32.39
C TRP A 132 -19.87 -26.07 32.96
N THR A 133 -19.97 -24.99 32.19
CA THR A 133 -20.79 -23.82 32.53
C THR A 133 -21.57 -23.33 31.33
N GLU A 134 -22.78 -22.81 31.54
CA GLU A 134 -23.58 -22.20 30.47
C GLU A 134 -23.27 -20.72 30.27
N THR A 135 -22.62 -20.10 31.27
CA THR A 135 -22.24 -18.69 31.26
C THR A 135 -20.73 -18.52 31.27
N TRP A 136 -20.27 -17.51 30.54
CA TRP A 136 -18.86 -17.12 30.56
C TRP A 136 -18.45 -16.65 31.98
N PRO A 137 -17.31 -17.13 32.55
CA PRO A 137 -16.83 -16.70 33.87
C PRO A 137 -16.55 -15.20 33.93
N ASN A 138 -17.03 -14.50 34.95
CA ASN A 138 -16.78 -13.07 35.13
C ASN A 138 -15.40 -12.85 35.76
N GLN A 139 -14.34 -12.91 34.95
CA GLN A 139 -12.96 -12.84 35.42
C GLN A 139 -12.64 -11.60 36.27
N GLN A 140 -13.39 -10.51 36.13
CA GLN A 140 -13.26 -9.30 36.96
C GLN A 140 -13.65 -9.54 38.42
N ALA A 141 -14.61 -10.44 38.69
CA ALA A 141 -15.04 -10.82 40.03
C ALA A 141 -14.14 -11.91 40.65
N CYS A 142 -13.17 -12.46 39.90
CA CYS A 142 -12.31 -13.53 40.40
C CYS A 142 -11.56 -13.11 41.68
N GLY A 143 -11.75 -13.88 42.74
CA GLY A 143 -11.13 -13.64 44.04
C GLY A 143 -12.02 -12.87 45.02
N GLU A 144 -13.16 -12.38 44.59
CA GLU A 144 -14.23 -11.91 45.48
C GLU A 144 -14.87 -13.09 46.23
N LYS A 145 -15.47 -12.82 47.39
CA LYS A 145 -16.08 -13.85 48.23
C LYS A 145 -17.27 -14.48 47.49
N GLY A 146 -17.21 -15.79 47.25
CA GLY A 146 -18.24 -16.52 46.51
C GLY A 146 -18.00 -16.62 44.99
N HIS A 147 -17.00 -15.90 44.47
CA HIS A 147 -16.68 -15.81 43.04
C HIS A 147 -15.43 -16.63 42.69
N ALA A 148 -15.32 -17.85 43.26
CA ALA A 148 -14.17 -18.71 42.98
C ALA A 148 -14.21 -19.24 41.53
N SER A 149 -15.40 -19.66 41.06
CA SER A 149 -15.63 -20.18 39.70
C SER A 149 -15.36 -19.15 38.61
N ASP A 150 -15.44 -17.86 38.94
CA ASP A 150 -15.12 -16.76 38.04
C ASP A 150 -13.62 -16.68 37.69
N CYS A 151 -12.78 -17.42 38.42
CA CYS A 151 -11.36 -17.60 38.09
C CYS A 151 -11.11 -18.69 37.04
N ALA A 152 -12.14 -19.34 36.50
CA ALA A 152 -11.95 -20.42 35.54
C ALA A 152 -11.52 -19.89 34.16
N VAL A 153 -10.64 -20.64 33.49
CA VAL A 153 -10.15 -20.36 32.14
C VAL A 153 -10.99 -21.15 31.14
N VAL A 154 -11.52 -20.47 30.12
CA VAL A 154 -12.35 -21.10 29.09
C VAL A 154 -11.48 -21.75 28.02
N LEU A 155 -11.76 -23.04 27.75
CA LEU A 155 -11.01 -23.84 26.77
C LEU A 155 -11.72 -23.95 25.42
N ALA A 156 -13.04 -24.11 25.42
CA ALA A 156 -13.89 -24.16 24.22
C ALA A 156 -15.37 -24.00 24.56
N LEU A 157 -16.19 -23.71 23.56
CA LEU A 157 -17.65 -23.86 23.62
C LEU A 157 -18.02 -25.16 22.90
N VAL A 158 -18.71 -26.05 23.59
CA VAL A 158 -19.15 -27.35 23.06
C VAL A 158 -20.67 -27.30 22.83
N ILE A 159 -21.06 -27.31 21.57
CA ILE A 159 -22.45 -27.24 21.11
C ILE A 159 -23.02 -28.66 21.06
N LEU A 160 -24.19 -28.84 21.65
CA LEU A 160 -24.88 -30.14 21.68
C LEU A 160 -26.08 -30.14 20.72
N ASP A 161 -26.34 -31.28 20.09
CA ASP A 161 -27.56 -31.50 19.33
C ASP A 161 -28.77 -31.80 20.24
N SER A 162 -29.95 -31.98 19.65
CA SER A 162 -31.19 -32.32 20.37
C SER A 162 -31.14 -33.65 21.12
N SER A 163 -30.19 -34.53 20.81
CA SER A 163 -29.93 -35.81 21.49
C SER A 163 -28.82 -35.71 22.54
N CYS A 164 -28.44 -34.48 22.91
CA CYS A 164 -27.34 -34.14 23.81
C CYS A 164 -25.97 -34.69 23.34
N GLN A 165 -25.78 -34.94 22.04
CA GLN A 165 -24.49 -35.37 21.50
C GLN A 165 -23.67 -34.17 21.07
N VAL A 166 -22.35 -34.31 21.01
CA VAL A 166 -21.46 -33.26 20.52
C VAL A 166 -21.76 -33.00 19.04
N GLN A 167 -22.32 -31.83 18.74
CA GLN A 167 -22.56 -31.37 17.39
C GLN A 167 -21.31 -30.68 16.82
N LYS A 168 -20.71 -29.78 17.62
CA LYS A 168 -19.57 -28.96 17.22
C LYS A 168 -18.77 -28.49 18.44
N ILE A 169 -17.47 -28.36 18.27
CA ILE A 169 -16.58 -27.66 19.21
C ILE A 169 -16.15 -26.35 18.56
N GLU A 170 -16.36 -25.23 19.25
CA GLU A 170 -15.93 -23.89 18.86
C GLU A 170 -14.71 -23.48 19.68
N PRO A 171 -13.48 -23.61 19.15
CA PRO A 171 -12.26 -23.23 19.86
C PRO A 171 -12.04 -21.71 19.86
N GLY A 172 -12.73 -20.94 19.01
CA GLY A 172 -12.54 -19.49 18.89
C GLY A 172 -12.92 -18.69 20.14
N VAL A 173 -13.63 -19.30 21.09
CA VAL A 173 -13.92 -18.68 22.39
C VAL A 173 -12.76 -18.86 23.39
N ARG A 174 -11.72 -19.63 23.05
CA ARG A 174 -10.54 -19.84 23.88
C ARG A 174 -9.73 -18.55 23.97
N GLN A 175 -9.41 -18.13 25.19
CA GLN A 175 -8.50 -17.00 25.42
C GLN A 175 -7.08 -17.52 25.62
N TYR A 176 -6.12 -16.94 24.90
CA TYR A 176 -4.70 -17.20 25.10
C TYR A 176 -4.10 -16.16 26.03
N ALA A 177 -3.21 -16.61 26.92
CA ALA A 177 -2.40 -15.71 27.72
C ALA A 177 -1.47 -14.93 26.79
N HIS A 178 -1.46 -13.60 26.93
CA HIS A 178 -0.55 -12.71 26.24
C HIS A 178 0.18 -11.85 27.26
N SER A 179 1.22 -11.11 26.85
CA SER A 179 1.87 -10.15 27.74
C SER A 179 0.84 -9.11 28.25
N ALA A 180 0.77 -8.91 29.57
CA ALA A 180 -0.07 -7.90 30.21
C ALA A 180 0.52 -6.50 30.11
N LEU A 181 1.83 -6.41 29.83
CA LEU A 181 2.42 -5.20 29.29
C LEU A 181 2.14 -5.25 27.78
N PRO A 182 1.15 -4.50 27.25
CA PRO A 182 1.07 -4.32 25.81
C PRO A 182 2.42 -3.76 25.37
N GLY A 183 2.96 -4.29 24.27
CA GLY A 183 4.08 -3.62 23.59
C GLY A 183 3.69 -2.15 23.50
N GLN A 184 4.50 -1.27 24.08
CA GLN A 184 4.11 0.13 24.16
C GLN A 184 3.96 0.71 22.76
N VAL A 185 4.58 0.08 21.76
CA VAL A 185 4.46 0.45 20.35
C VAL A 185 3.22 -0.19 19.76
N HIS A 186 2.41 0.61 19.08
CA HIS A 186 1.36 0.07 18.22
C HIS A 186 2.02 -0.44 16.95
N PRO A 187 2.10 -1.75 16.72
CA PRO A 187 2.80 -2.26 15.56
C PRO A 187 1.99 -1.95 14.29
N PHE A 188 2.69 -1.62 13.22
CA PHE A 188 2.07 -1.43 11.91
C PHE A 188 3.06 -1.72 10.79
N ALA A 189 2.51 -1.92 9.58
CA ALA A 189 3.26 -2.11 8.36
C ALA A 189 2.83 -1.08 7.30
N LEU A 190 3.81 -0.52 6.57
CA LEU A 190 3.58 0.24 5.35
C LEU A 190 4.25 -0.50 4.19
N GLU A 191 3.47 -0.85 3.17
CA GLU A 191 3.96 -1.56 1.99
C GLU A 191 3.55 -0.77 0.74
N GLY A 192 4.40 -0.74 -0.27
CA GLY A 192 4.04 -0.10 -1.53
C GLY A 192 5.15 0.01 -2.55
N GLU A 193 4.78 0.56 -3.69
CA GLU A 193 5.67 0.86 -4.81
C GLU A 193 5.48 2.30 -5.29
N LYS A 194 6.56 2.92 -5.76
CA LYS A 194 6.55 4.29 -6.30
C LYS A 194 7.60 4.46 -7.39
N ASP A 195 7.20 5.12 -8.48
CA ASP A 195 8.13 5.58 -9.49
C ASP A 195 8.88 6.82 -8.98
N ILE A 196 10.19 6.85 -9.14
CA ILE A 196 11.10 7.85 -8.57
C ILE A 196 12.10 8.32 -9.62
N ASP A 197 12.41 9.62 -9.60
CA ASP A 197 13.43 10.25 -10.45
C ASP A 197 14.15 11.37 -9.66
N SER A 198 15.09 12.07 -10.29
CA SER A 198 15.87 13.12 -9.65
C SER A 198 15.09 14.38 -9.24
N VAL A 199 13.89 14.60 -9.80
CA VAL A 199 13.00 15.72 -9.44
C VAL A 199 11.80 15.28 -8.60
N ASN A 200 11.51 13.99 -8.54
CA ASN A 200 10.32 13.41 -7.92
C ASN A 200 10.68 12.46 -6.76
N THR A 201 11.17 13.06 -5.67
CA THR A 201 11.50 12.37 -4.41
C THR A 201 10.25 11.75 -3.76
N LYS A 202 10.42 10.63 -3.04
CA LYS A 202 9.34 9.94 -2.33
C LYS A 202 9.53 10.01 -0.82
N VAL A 203 8.43 10.27 -0.11
CA VAL A 203 8.44 10.46 1.34
C VAL A 203 7.41 9.56 2.00
N LEU A 204 7.86 8.77 2.97
CA LEU A 204 7.04 7.94 3.83
C LEU A 204 6.91 8.62 5.19
N HIS A 205 5.69 9.00 5.55
CA HIS A 205 5.39 9.52 6.88
C HIS A 205 4.86 8.38 7.74
N PHE A 206 5.42 8.22 8.92
CA PHE A 206 4.99 7.19 9.86
C PHE A 206 5.04 7.73 11.28
N GLN A 207 4.22 7.18 12.17
CA GLN A 207 4.09 7.68 13.54
C GLN A 207 4.26 6.55 14.55
N ILE A 208 5.27 6.67 15.39
CA ILE A 208 5.52 5.75 16.49
C ILE A 208 4.67 6.20 17.67
N ARG A 209 3.80 5.32 18.18
CA ARG A 209 2.85 5.64 19.26
C ARG A 209 2.91 4.64 20.40
N GLY A 210 2.92 5.19 21.61
CA GLY A 210 2.75 4.53 22.90
C GLY A 210 4.07 4.22 23.64
N GLY A 211 5.17 3.91 22.94
CA GLY A 211 6.52 3.78 23.51
C GLY A 211 7.61 3.66 22.45
N PRO A 212 8.89 3.51 22.84
CA PRO A 212 9.99 3.30 21.91
C PRO A 212 9.87 1.93 21.20
N PRO A 213 10.10 1.84 19.88
CA PRO A 213 10.03 0.59 19.13
C PRO A 213 11.16 -0.35 19.54
N ASP A 214 10.84 -1.65 19.59
CA ASP A 214 11.85 -2.70 19.72
C ASP A 214 12.62 -2.83 18.38
N ALA A 215 11.92 -2.65 17.25
CA ALA A 215 12.53 -2.63 15.93
C ALA A 215 11.78 -1.72 14.95
N VAL A 216 12.52 -1.16 13.99
CA VAL A 216 11.94 -0.51 12.80
C VAL A 216 12.61 -1.09 11.58
N LEU A 217 11.93 -2.01 10.91
CA LEU A 217 12.48 -2.82 9.83
C LEU A 217 12.11 -2.23 8.47
N LEU A 218 13.12 -1.72 7.75
CA LEU A 218 12.98 -1.25 6.38
C LEU A 218 13.48 -2.30 5.39
N TYR A 219 12.66 -2.60 4.40
CA TYR A 219 13.01 -3.41 3.25
C TYR A 219 12.86 -2.57 1.99
N LEU A 220 13.84 -2.65 1.08
CA LEU A 220 13.82 -1.94 -0.18
C LEU A 220 14.11 -2.89 -1.34
N TRP A 221 13.43 -2.66 -2.45
CA TRP A 221 13.72 -3.26 -3.75
C TRP A 221 13.71 -2.19 -4.85
N ALA A 222 14.38 -2.52 -5.95
CA ALA A 222 14.34 -1.73 -7.17
C ALA A 222 13.66 -2.54 -8.28
N ASP A 223 12.87 -1.85 -9.10
CA ASP A 223 12.23 -2.41 -10.27
C ASP A 223 12.25 -1.39 -11.42
N ALA A 224 11.98 -1.85 -12.64
CA ALA A 224 11.89 -1.00 -13.80
C ALA A 224 10.61 -0.16 -13.79
N ILE A 225 10.68 1.09 -14.28
CA ILE A 225 9.47 1.86 -14.61
C ILE A 225 8.76 1.19 -15.79
N SER A 226 7.42 1.16 -15.73
CA SER A 226 6.60 0.73 -16.87
C SER A 226 6.71 1.74 -18.01
N SER A 227 7.20 1.29 -19.18
CA SER A 227 7.31 2.12 -20.37
C SER A 227 5.97 2.42 -21.05
N LEU A 228 4.89 1.69 -20.69
CA LEU A 228 3.57 1.80 -21.33
C LEU A 228 2.90 3.18 -21.14
N LEU A 229 3.17 3.86 -20.02
CA LEU A 229 2.56 5.15 -19.69
C LEU A 229 3.41 6.35 -20.13
N TYR A 230 4.68 6.13 -20.48
CA TYR A 230 5.64 7.19 -20.86
C TYR A 230 5.60 7.53 -22.36
N THR A 231 4.97 6.70 -23.20
CA THR A 231 4.99 6.87 -24.66
C THR A 231 3.81 7.67 -25.23
N GLU A 232 2.71 7.84 -24.49
CA GLU A 232 1.41 8.15 -25.14
C GLU A 232 0.93 9.61 -25.15
N LEU A 233 1.50 10.57 -24.41
CA LEU A 233 1.06 11.96 -24.55
C LEU A 233 2.20 12.97 -24.51
N GLY A 234 2.51 13.55 -25.68
CA GLY A 234 3.30 14.78 -25.75
C GLY A 234 3.86 15.04 -27.14
N SER A 235 3.19 15.91 -27.91
CA SER A 235 3.66 16.64 -29.10
C SER A 235 4.45 15.85 -30.16
N HIS A 236 3.94 15.82 -31.39
CA HIS A 236 4.72 15.49 -32.58
C HIS A 236 4.51 16.56 -33.66
N SER A 237 5.54 16.82 -34.46
CA SER A 237 5.50 17.83 -35.53
C SER A 237 5.44 17.15 -36.90
N HIS A 238 4.65 17.70 -37.82
CA HIS A 238 4.67 17.29 -39.22
C HIS A 238 5.46 18.31 -40.06
N GLY A 239 6.34 17.81 -40.93
CA GLY A 239 6.87 18.60 -42.04
C GLY A 239 6.07 18.31 -43.31
N ILE A 240 5.48 19.33 -43.92
CA ILE A 240 4.90 19.20 -45.27
C ILE A 240 6.04 19.41 -46.27
N GLY A 241 6.45 18.34 -46.96
CA GLY A 241 7.40 18.41 -48.06
C GLY A 241 6.83 19.17 -49.26
N SER A 242 7.70 19.84 -50.00
CA SER A 242 7.39 20.76 -51.11
C SER A 242 6.37 20.21 -52.12
N VAL A 243 5.43 21.07 -52.51
CA VAL A 243 4.39 20.80 -53.52
C VAL A 243 5.07 20.62 -54.88
N LYS A 244 5.12 19.39 -55.40
CA LYS A 244 5.59 19.14 -56.78
C LYS A 244 4.43 19.28 -57.75
N THR A 245 4.59 20.15 -58.74
CA THR A 245 3.70 20.20 -59.91
C THR A 245 3.90 18.94 -60.75
N GLY A 246 2.82 18.24 -61.08
CA GLY A 246 2.82 17.24 -62.14
C GLY A 246 3.25 17.86 -63.46
N ASN A 247 4.02 17.11 -64.25
CA ASN A 247 4.60 17.58 -65.51
C ASN A 247 3.50 17.85 -66.55
N THR A 248 3.09 19.10 -66.69
CA THR A 248 2.35 19.55 -67.89
C THR A 248 3.03 20.77 -68.49
N THR A 249 3.51 20.55 -69.70
CA THR A 249 4.12 21.44 -70.69
C THR A 249 3.50 22.84 -70.73
N THR A 250 3.98 23.78 -69.91
CA THR A 250 3.93 25.21 -70.19
C THR A 250 5.23 25.86 -69.68
N ASN A 251 5.83 26.68 -70.53
CA ASN A 251 7.20 27.20 -70.41
C ASN A 251 7.32 28.36 -69.41
N LEU A 252 6.90 28.14 -68.16
CA LEU A 252 7.45 28.88 -67.03
C LEU A 252 8.40 27.92 -66.32
N GLY A 253 9.69 28.24 -66.36
CA GLY A 253 10.73 27.49 -65.66
C GLY A 253 10.34 27.21 -64.21
N SER A 254 10.75 26.05 -63.71
CA SER A 254 10.45 25.57 -62.36
C SER A 254 10.56 26.70 -61.32
N HIS A 255 9.44 27.07 -60.70
CA HIS A 255 9.43 27.92 -59.52
C HIS A 255 8.87 27.12 -58.34
N THR A 256 9.31 27.47 -57.14
CA THR A 256 8.94 26.79 -55.90
C THR A 256 8.43 27.81 -54.90
N HIS A 257 7.43 27.43 -54.11
CA HIS A 257 7.02 28.20 -52.94
C HIS A 257 7.62 27.55 -51.70
N LYS A 258 8.28 28.35 -50.87
CA LYS A 258 8.77 27.93 -49.56
C LYS A 258 7.65 28.18 -48.55
N VAL A 259 7.22 27.14 -47.85
CA VAL A 259 6.33 27.27 -46.70
C VAL A 259 7.23 27.16 -45.49
N ASP A 260 7.42 28.27 -44.77
CA ASP A 260 8.29 28.33 -43.60
C ASP A 260 7.47 28.13 -42.32
N ASP A 261 7.94 27.21 -41.47
CA ASP A 261 7.49 26.84 -40.12
C ASP A 261 5.99 26.87 -39.81
N LEU A 262 5.37 25.69 -39.83
CA LEU A 262 4.08 25.44 -39.21
C LEU A 262 4.31 24.78 -37.84
N GLN A 263 4.35 25.58 -36.78
CA GLN A 263 4.28 25.04 -35.42
C GLN A 263 2.81 24.85 -35.03
N ALA A 264 2.48 23.66 -34.53
CA ALA A 264 1.21 23.43 -33.85
C ALA A 264 1.29 23.99 -32.43
N ASP A 265 0.31 24.79 -32.03
CA ASP A 265 0.14 25.24 -30.65
C ASP A 265 -0.15 24.03 -29.74
N PRO A 266 0.50 23.92 -28.55
CA PRO A 266 0.22 22.87 -27.57
C PRO A 266 -1.25 22.73 -27.13
N ASN A 267 -2.13 23.68 -27.42
CA ASN A 267 -3.56 23.65 -27.07
C ASN A 267 -4.49 22.99 -28.11
N GLY A 268 -3.97 22.30 -29.14
CA GLY A 268 -4.74 21.31 -29.90
C GLY A 268 -5.85 21.87 -30.82
N THR A 269 -5.80 23.15 -31.20
CA THR A 269 -6.64 23.70 -32.28
C THR A 269 -5.79 23.98 -33.52
N HIS A 270 -6.27 23.60 -34.71
CA HIS A 270 -5.65 24.00 -35.98
C HIS A 270 -6.69 24.59 -36.93
N ASP A 271 -6.35 25.74 -37.54
CA ASP A 271 -7.07 26.41 -38.62
C ASP A 271 -6.05 26.79 -39.72
N HIS A 272 -6.49 26.87 -40.98
CA HIS A 272 -5.67 27.21 -42.13
C HIS A 272 -6.19 28.48 -42.80
N GLN A 273 -5.57 29.63 -42.53
CA GLN A 273 -5.73 30.81 -43.39
C GLN A 273 -4.48 31.02 -44.26
N ILE A 274 -4.62 30.72 -45.56
CA ILE A 274 -3.63 31.08 -46.57
C ILE A 274 -3.95 32.50 -47.06
N ARG A 275 -3.11 33.49 -46.71
CA ARG A 275 -3.15 34.83 -47.31
C ARG A 275 -2.06 34.95 -48.38
N VAL A 276 -2.45 35.19 -49.63
CA VAL A 276 -1.53 35.54 -50.72
C VAL A 276 -1.34 37.06 -50.72
N ALA A 277 -0.12 37.53 -50.45
CA ALA A 277 0.23 38.94 -50.57
C ALA A 277 0.43 39.28 -52.06
N GLY A 278 -0.39 40.20 -52.58
CA GLY A 278 -0.26 40.72 -53.94
C GLY A 278 1.06 41.47 -54.14
N VAL A 279 1.79 41.13 -55.20
CA VAL A 279 3.06 41.77 -55.56
C VAL A 279 2.80 43.14 -56.18
N THR A 280 3.41 44.18 -55.63
CA THR A 280 3.45 45.54 -56.19
C THR A 280 4.24 45.53 -57.50
N SER A 281 3.59 45.85 -58.62
CA SER A 281 4.28 46.17 -59.88
C SER A 281 4.72 47.63 -59.89
N SER A 282 5.98 47.86 -60.25
CA SER A 282 6.53 49.18 -60.55
C SER A 282 6.08 49.62 -61.94
N LEU A 283 5.47 50.79 -62.03
CA LEU A 283 5.34 51.55 -63.27
C LEU A 283 6.04 52.89 -63.07
N ALA A 284 7.12 53.08 -63.83
CA ALA A 284 7.80 54.35 -63.97
C ALA A 284 7.07 55.23 -65.00
N GLY A 285 6.88 56.50 -64.65
CA GLY A 285 6.81 57.61 -65.60
C GLY A 285 5.43 58.22 -65.85
N ALA A 286 5.11 59.32 -65.17
CA ALA A 286 4.87 60.64 -65.79
C ALA A 286 4.34 61.64 -64.74
N ILE A 287 5.03 62.78 -64.65
CA ILE A 287 4.68 63.96 -63.87
C ILE A 287 3.56 64.71 -64.60
N ILE A 288 2.43 65.00 -63.93
CA ILE A 288 1.72 66.30 -64.03
C ILE A 288 1.08 66.58 -62.66
N GLY A 289 1.52 67.65 -62.01
CA GLY A 289 0.89 68.17 -60.79
C GLY A 289 -0.17 69.22 -61.09
N ILE A 290 -1.15 69.36 -60.20
CA ILE A 290 -1.88 70.59 -59.86
C ILE A 290 -2.22 70.44 -58.36
N LEU A 291 -1.38 70.99 -57.47
CA LEU A 291 -1.61 72.22 -56.69
C LEU A 291 -2.83 72.16 -55.75
N ASP A 292 -2.50 72.01 -54.46
CA ASP A 292 -2.99 72.72 -53.24
C ASP A 292 -3.87 73.97 -53.48
N PRO A 293 -4.64 74.56 -52.51
CA PRO A 293 -4.90 74.23 -51.10
C PRO A 293 -6.38 74.42 -50.67
N LEU A 294 -6.68 74.17 -49.38
CA LEU A 294 -7.81 74.75 -48.62
C LEU A 294 -9.25 74.35 -49.02
N ALA A 295 -9.80 73.34 -48.33
CA ALA A 295 -11.10 73.35 -47.61
C ALA A 295 -11.65 71.93 -47.46
N ALA A 296 -12.00 71.58 -46.21
CA ALA A 296 -12.50 70.27 -45.79
C ALA A 296 -13.82 69.85 -46.46
N PRO A 297 -14.10 68.53 -46.46
CA PRO A 297 -15.32 68.13 -45.77
C PRO A 297 -15.15 66.89 -44.87
N VAL A 298 -15.57 67.10 -43.62
CA VAL A 298 -16.33 66.19 -42.73
C VAL A 298 -15.88 64.72 -42.64
N VAL A 299 -15.15 64.50 -41.56
CA VAL A 299 -14.88 63.25 -40.84
C VAL A 299 -16.18 62.67 -40.26
N GLY A 300 -16.38 61.36 -40.46
CA GLY A 300 -17.20 60.49 -39.62
C GLY A 300 -16.31 59.39 -39.04
N LEU A 301 -15.89 59.56 -37.79
CA LEU A 301 -15.12 58.59 -37.01
C LEU A 301 -16.03 57.41 -36.60
N LEU A 302 -15.59 56.18 -36.87
CA LEU A 302 -15.80 55.05 -35.95
C LEU A 302 -14.43 54.45 -35.63
N GLN A 303 -13.95 54.83 -34.46
CA GLN A 303 -12.71 54.37 -33.85
C GLN A 303 -13.00 53.04 -33.15
N GLY A 304 -12.70 51.92 -33.82
CA GLY A 304 -12.62 50.60 -33.20
C GLY A 304 -11.19 50.40 -32.71
N THR A 305 -10.97 50.65 -31.43
CA THR A 305 -9.71 50.44 -30.72
C THR A 305 -9.21 49.00 -30.85
N LEU A 306 -7.93 48.86 -31.20
CA LEU A 306 -7.16 47.62 -31.09
C LEU A 306 -7.18 47.16 -29.61
N GLY A 307 -7.86 46.05 -29.34
CA GLY A 307 -7.73 45.32 -28.08
C GLY A 307 -6.48 44.45 -28.11
N ASP A 308 -5.64 44.60 -27.10
CA ASP A 308 -4.42 43.83 -26.84
C ASP A 308 -4.75 42.32 -26.70
N PRO A 309 -4.01 41.40 -27.36
CA PRO A 309 -4.35 39.97 -27.40
C PRO A 309 -4.12 39.18 -26.10
N ASN A 310 -3.91 39.83 -24.95
CA ASN A 310 -3.49 39.15 -23.71
C ASN A 310 -4.51 39.13 -22.55
N THR A 311 -5.80 39.39 -22.78
CA THR A 311 -6.82 39.24 -21.73
C THR A 311 -7.90 38.23 -22.12
N ASN A 312 -7.76 37.01 -21.59
CA ASN A 312 -8.81 36.00 -21.54
C ASN A 312 -9.79 36.37 -20.41
N ASP A 313 -10.87 37.07 -20.74
CA ASP A 313 -12.07 37.10 -19.90
C ASP A 313 -13.31 37.14 -20.79
N ALA A 314 -13.88 35.96 -21.02
CA ALA A 314 -15.25 35.80 -21.47
C ALA A 314 -15.96 34.83 -20.52
N ILE A 315 -16.52 35.40 -19.45
CA ILE A 315 -17.58 34.77 -18.66
C ILE A 315 -18.77 34.55 -19.61
N LEU A 316 -19.09 33.28 -19.88
CA LEU A 316 -20.32 32.89 -20.58
C LEU A 316 -21.25 32.19 -19.59
N THR A 317 -22.14 32.98 -19.00
CA THR A 317 -23.39 32.53 -18.38
C THR A 317 -24.40 32.14 -19.46
N ALA A 318 -24.93 30.91 -19.41
CA ALA A 318 -26.23 30.54 -20.00
C ALA A 318 -26.80 29.26 -19.35
N PRO A 319 -28.13 29.05 -19.36
CA PRO A 319 -28.86 28.35 -18.30
C PRO A 319 -29.16 26.85 -18.55
N PHE A 320 -29.56 26.21 -17.44
CA PHE A 320 -30.10 24.86 -17.25
C PHE A 320 -31.27 24.45 -18.19
N MET A 321 -31.23 23.23 -18.76
CA MET A 321 -32.36 22.27 -18.80
C MET A 321 -31.99 20.88 -19.39
N GLY A 322 -32.33 19.80 -18.63
CA GLY A 322 -32.64 18.38 -18.97
C GLY A 322 -31.79 17.58 -19.99
N LEU A 323 -31.65 16.25 -19.97
CA LEU A 323 -32.34 15.15 -19.28
C LEU A 323 -31.58 13.82 -19.57
N LEU A 324 -31.39 12.99 -18.53
CA LEU A 324 -31.23 11.53 -18.46
C LEU A 324 -30.68 10.68 -19.66
N GLY A 325 -29.51 10.07 -19.42
CA GLY A 325 -29.38 8.61 -19.28
C GLY A 325 -29.13 7.75 -20.52
N SER A 326 -27.97 7.07 -20.57
CA SER A 326 -27.89 5.63 -20.90
C SER A 326 -26.46 5.10 -20.75
N ALA A 327 -26.35 3.96 -20.08
CA ALA A 327 -25.14 3.21 -19.80
C ALA A 327 -24.44 2.70 -21.08
N GLY A 328 -23.17 3.06 -21.24
CA GLY A 328 -22.28 2.45 -22.23
C GLY A 328 -21.84 1.06 -21.78
N ARG A 329 -22.45 0.03 -22.37
CA ARG A 329 -22.01 -1.37 -22.28
C ARG A 329 -20.66 -1.51 -23.01
N VAL A 330 -19.68 -2.13 -22.35
CA VAL A 330 -18.46 -2.61 -23.00
C VAL A 330 -18.79 -3.94 -23.67
N ALA A 331 -18.90 -3.94 -24.99
CA ALA A 331 -19.03 -5.17 -25.78
C ALA A 331 -17.67 -5.53 -26.40
N ARG A 332 -17.21 -6.75 -26.09
CA ARG A 332 -16.08 -7.43 -26.71
C ARG A 332 -16.30 -7.55 -28.23
N GLY A 333 -15.22 -7.41 -29.00
CA GLY A 333 -15.16 -7.94 -30.38
C GLY A 333 -15.30 -9.48 -30.38
N PRO A 334 -15.28 -10.16 -31.54
CA PRO A 334 -14.94 -9.69 -32.88
C PRO A 334 -16.03 -9.98 -33.93
N GLN A 335 -15.97 -9.33 -35.09
CA GLN A 335 -16.05 -9.91 -36.45
C GLN A 335 -16.40 -8.83 -37.49
N ASN A 336 -15.51 -8.69 -38.47
CA ASN A 336 -15.72 -8.21 -39.84
C ASN A 336 -16.98 -7.36 -40.10
N HIS A 337 -16.93 -6.05 -39.86
CA HIS A 337 -17.70 -5.10 -40.66
C HIS A 337 -16.95 -3.77 -40.78
N GLN A 338 -16.91 -3.27 -42.01
CA GLN A 338 -16.38 -1.97 -42.41
C GLN A 338 -16.95 -0.87 -41.50
N GLY A 339 -16.09 -0.27 -40.68
CA GLY A 339 -16.41 0.90 -39.90
C GLY A 339 -16.56 2.13 -40.79
N ASP A 340 -17.60 2.90 -40.52
CA ASP A 340 -17.89 4.23 -41.03
C ASP A 340 -16.64 5.13 -41.09
N SER A 341 -16.39 5.77 -42.24
CA SER A 341 -15.20 6.59 -42.49
C SER A 341 -15.18 7.94 -41.76
N ASN A 342 -16.24 8.26 -41.00
CA ASN A 342 -16.37 9.55 -40.31
C ASN A 342 -16.14 9.50 -38.80
N PHE A 343 -15.80 8.33 -38.24
CA PHE A 343 -15.37 8.21 -36.84
C PHE A 343 -13.97 7.63 -36.79
N ASP A 344 -12.97 8.50 -36.63
CA ASP A 344 -11.60 8.12 -36.31
C ASP A 344 -11.59 7.54 -34.89
N TYR A 345 -11.70 6.22 -34.79
CA TYR A 345 -11.36 5.51 -33.57
C TYR A 345 -9.87 5.73 -33.30
N ILE A 346 -9.52 6.18 -32.10
CA ILE A 346 -8.12 6.19 -31.65
C ILE A 346 -7.62 4.73 -31.72
N GLN A 347 -6.81 4.44 -32.73
CA GLN A 347 -6.16 3.15 -32.90
C GLN A 347 -5.11 2.97 -31.79
N PRO A 348 -5.01 1.77 -31.17
CA PRO A 348 -3.91 1.48 -30.27
C PRO A 348 -2.62 1.31 -31.10
N ASP A 349 -1.62 2.14 -30.78
CA ASP A 349 -0.20 2.14 -31.17
C ASP A 349 0.26 1.66 -32.57
N GLY A 350 1.05 2.53 -33.22
CA GLY A 350 1.87 2.20 -34.38
C GLY A 350 1.32 2.72 -35.71
N GLN A 351 2.20 3.38 -36.49
CA GLN A 351 1.97 3.89 -37.85
C GLN A 351 0.53 4.39 -38.13
N HIS A 352 0.19 5.61 -37.70
CA HIS A 352 -0.96 6.30 -38.28
C HIS A 352 -0.48 7.34 -39.30
N GLY A 353 -1.18 7.42 -40.43
CA GLY A 353 -0.92 8.38 -41.47
C GLY A 353 -2.12 9.30 -41.64
N HIS A 354 -1.89 10.61 -41.67
CA HIS A 354 -2.92 11.55 -42.08
C HIS A 354 -2.84 11.73 -43.59
N LYS A 355 -3.96 11.51 -44.29
CA LYS A 355 -4.10 11.94 -45.68
C LYS A 355 -4.60 13.38 -45.65
N VAL A 356 -3.89 14.30 -46.29
CA VAL A 356 -4.37 15.67 -46.54
C VAL A 356 -4.84 15.76 -47.99
N PRO A 357 -6.12 15.44 -48.32
CA PRO A 357 -6.64 15.66 -49.64
C PRO A 357 -7.23 17.07 -49.76
N GLY A 358 -6.76 17.85 -50.74
CA GLY A 358 -7.42 19.09 -51.13
C GLY A 358 -6.99 19.52 -52.54
N PRO A 359 -7.88 19.53 -53.54
CA PRO A 359 -7.62 20.27 -54.76
C PRO A 359 -7.91 21.76 -54.50
N THR A 360 -6.90 22.63 -54.63
CA THR A 360 -7.15 24.06 -54.76
C THR A 360 -7.38 24.37 -56.24
N THR A 361 -8.64 24.50 -56.66
CA THR A 361 -8.93 25.19 -57.92
C THR A 361 -8.96 26.68 -57.62
N HIS A 362 -8.11 27.45 -58.28
CA HIS A 362 -8.30 28.89 -58.36
C HIS A 362 -8.80 29.26 -59.76
N ALA A 363 -9.64 30.29 -59.81
CA ALA A 363 -10.11 30.87 -61.05
C ALA A 363 -8.89 31.28 -61.90
N PRO A 364 -8.93 31.08 -63.23
CA PRO A 364 -7.80 31.38 -64.10
C PRO A 364 -7.37 32.84 -63.96
N ASP A 365 -6.06 33.05 -63.82
CA ASP A 365 -5.42 34.34 -64.03
C ASP A 365 -5.95 34.96 -65.34
N PRO A 366 -6.32 36.25 -65.39
CA PRO A 366 -6.82 36.89 -66.61
C PRO A 366 -5.88 36.80 -67.82
N ASN A 367 -4.61 36.42 -67.63
CA ASN A 367 -3.64 36.18 -68.71
C ASN A 367 -3.40 34.70 -69.08
N GLN A 368 -4.13 33.73 -68.50
CA GLN A 368 -3.99 32.31 -68.87
C GLN A 368 -5.32 31.58 -68.95
N SER A 369 -5.62 30.99 -70.12
CA SER A 369 -6.92 30.39 -70.43
C SER A 369 -7.08 28.92 -70.03
N SER A 370 -6.17 28.34 -69.22
CA SER A 370 -6.26 26.93 -68.86
C SER A 370 -6.10 26.73 -67.35
N PRO A 371 -7.10 26.13 -66.67
CA PRO A 371 -6.96 25.72 -65.29
C PRO A 371 -5.80 24.72 -65.15
N HIS A 372 -5.02 24.84 -64.08
CA HIS A 372 -4.10 23.80 -63.66
C HIS A 372 -4.30 23.50 -62.18
N SER A 373 -3.99 22.27 -61.78
CA SER A 373 -4.12 21.79 -60.42
C SER A 373 -2.75 21.59 -59.77
N HIS A 374 -2.70 21.80 -58.46
CA HIS A 374 -1.56 21.42 -57.63
C HIS A 374 -1.93 20.17 -56.84
N THR A 375 -1.06 19.16 -56.88
CA THR A 375 -1.12 18.01 -55.98
C THR A 375 -0.15 18.25 -54.84
N THR A 376 -0.68 18.54 -53.65
CA THR A 376 0.08 18.50 -52.41
C THR A 376 0.22 17.06 -51.95
N SER A 377 1.44 16.54 -51.89
CA SER A 377 1.73 15.26 -51.21
C SER A 377 2.87 15.46 -50.23
N GLY A 378 2.59 15.19 -48.95
CA GLY A 378 3.60 15.05 -47.91
C GLY A 378 3.84 13.57 -47.64
N SER A 379 5.09 13.20 -47.34
CA SER A 379 5.39 11.93 -46.68
C SER A 379 5.75 12.25 -45.23
N VAL A 380 5.05 11.62 -44.29
CA VAL A 380 5.40 11.70 -42.87
C VAL A 380 6.50 10.69 -42.58
N SER A 381 7.60 11.12 -41.96
CA SER A 381 8.54 10.19 -41.35
C SER A 381 7.94 9.65 -40.06
N LEU A 382 8.20 8.38 -39.77
CA LEU A 382 7.71 7.65 -38.61
C LEU A 382 8.07 8.39 -37.31
N GLY A 383 7.07 8.92 -36.61
CA GLY A 383 7.19 9.59 -35.32
C GLY A 383 6.41 8.81 -34.26
N GLY A 384 6.96 7.69 -33.83
CA GLY A 384 6.42 6.85 -32.76
C GLY A 384 7.35 5.67 -32.53
N ASN A 385 7.84 5.50 -31.29
CA ASN A 385 8.69 4.37 -30.95
C ASN A 385 7.83 3.09 -30.99
N THR A 386 7.96 2.30 -32.04
CA THR A 386 7.47 0.92 -32.06
C THR A 386 8.21 0.13 -30.98
N ALA A 387 7.52 -0.80 -30.32
CA ALA A 387 8.14 -1.76 -29.42
C ALA A 387 9.43 -2.31 -30.06
N PRO A 388 10.58 -2.33 -29.34
CA PRO A 388 11.84 -2.74 -29.93
C PRO A 388 11.72 -4.16 -30.47
N ALA A 389 12.26 -4.41 -31.68
CA ALA A 389 12.35 -5.76 -32.23
C ALA A 389 13.09 -6.68 -31.25
N THR A 390 12.75 -7.97 -31.23
CA THR A 390 13.37 -8.97 -30.34
C THR A 390 14.91 -8.88 -30.45
N GLY A 391 15.58 -8.42 -29.38
CA GLY A 391 17.04 -8.22 -29.34
C GLY A 391 17.55 -6.78 -29.53
N SER A 392 16.68 -5.78 -29.66
CA SER A 392 17.01 -4.34 -29.67
C SER A 392 17.17 -3.75 -28.26
N THR A 393 17.92 -2.65 -28.13
CA THR A 393 18.05 -1.85 -26.91
C THR A 393 16.70 -1.39 -26.37
N LEU A 394 16.65 -1.14 -25.06
CA LEU A 394 15.49 -0.64 -24.28
C LEU A 394 14.73 0.49 -25.00
N TYR A 395 13.43 0.63 -24.69
CA TYR A 395 12.61 1.76 -25.13
C TYR A 395 13.42 3.07 -25.00
N GLN A 396 13.52 3.86 -26.07
CA GLN A 396 14.17 5.17 -26.00
C GLN A 396 13.13 6.22 -25.60
N ALA A 397 13.56 7.19 -24.79
CA ALA A 397 12.80 8.41 -24.58
C ALA A 397 12.79 9.24 -25.89
N ARG A 398 11.79 10.12 -26.07
CA ARG A 398 11.60 10.89 -27.32
C ARG A 398 12.77 11.82 -27.65
N ASP A 399 13.57 12.20 -26.67
CA ASP A 399 14.76 13.05 -26.80
C ASP A 399 16.02 12.27 -27.27
N GLY A 400 15.87 10.99 -27.60
CA GLY A 400 16.97 10.09 -27.98
C GLY A 400 17.79 9.60 -26.79
N GLN A 401 17.40 9.94 -25.55
CA GLN A 401 18.01 9.38 -24.35
C GLN A 401 17.42 8.00 -24.05
N PRO A 402 18.15 7.12 -23.34
CA PRO A 402 17.58 5.86 -22.86
C PRO A 402 16.36 6.14 -21.97
N ALA A 403 15.26 5.40 -22.14
CA ALA A 403 14.16 5.50 -21.17
C ALA A 403 14.65 5.08 -19.78
N TYR A 404 14.11 5.72 -18.75
CA TYR A 404 14.36 5.31 -17.38
C TYR A 404 13.92 3.85 -17.19
N SER A 405 14.80 3.06 -16.56
CA SER A 405 14.56 1.65 -16.27
C SER A 405 14.75 1.43 -14.77
N TYR A 406 15.91 0.95 -14.37
CA TYR A 406 16.29 0.80 -12.96
C TYR A 406 17.03 2.05 -12.49
N PHE A 407 16.77 2.47 -11.26
CA PHE A 407 17.51 3.58 -10.69
C PHE A 407 18.90 3.14 -10.21
N SER A 408 19.81 4.10 -10.10
CA SER A 408 21.13 3.92 -9.50
C SER A 408 21.31 4.86 -8.32
N ASN A 409 22.08 4.41 -7.33
CA ASN A 409 22.54 5.21 -6.20
C ASN A 409 21.41 5.93 -5.42
N LEU A 410 20.41 5.16 -4.97
CA LEU A 410 19.35 5.65 -4.08
C LEU A 410 19.95 6.23 -2.80
N GLN A 411 19.47 7.43 -2.44
CA GLN A 411 19.79 8.04 -1.15
C GLN A 411 18.56 7.94 -0.24
N VAL A 412 18.82 7.58 1.01
CA VAL A 412 17.80 7.42 2.05
C VAL A 412 18.09 8.43 3.16
N LYS A 413 17.10 9.24 3.52
CA LYS A 413 17.16 10.10 4.71
C LYS A 413 16.10 9.71 5.72
N LEU A 414 16.45 9.79 6.99
CA LEU A 414 15.52 9.69 8.11
C LEU A 414 15.48 11.04 8.83
N ASP A 415 14.31 11.65 8.93
CA ASP A 415 14.09 12.95 9.58
C ASP A 415 15.05 14.05 9.10
N GLY A 416 15.38 14.02 7.81
CA GLY A 416 16.30 14.97 7.16
C GLY A 416 17.79 14.59 7.23
N THR A 417 18.17 13.59 8.06
CA THR A 417 19.54 13.09 8.16
C THR A 417 19.80 12.03 7.09
N ASP A 418 20.88 12.16 6.33
CA ASP A 418 21.26 11.15 5.32
C ASP A 418 21.85 9.90 5.99
N ILE A 419 21.13 8.78 5.84
CA ILE A 419 21.48 7.49 6.45
C ILE A 419 21.99 6.49 5.41
N THR A 420 22.15 6.90 4.15
CA THR A 420 22.58 6.04 3.05
C THR A 420 23.91 5.34 3.35
N GLY A 421 24.85 6.05 3.98
CA GLY A 421 26.13 5.48 4.41
C GLY A 421 25.97 4.31 5.38
N LEU A 422 25.12 4.46 6.40
CA LEU A 422 24.86 3.43 7.41
C LEU A 422 24.24 2.17 6.78
N ILE A 423 23.26 2.36 5.90
CA ILE A 423 22.62 1.25 5.19
C ILE A 423 23.63 0.50 4.32
N LYS A 424 24.43 1.22 3.54
CA LYS A 424 25.48 0.62 2.69
C LYS A 424 26.49 -0.18 3.50
N THR A 425 26.96 0.37 4.62
CA THR A 425 27.87 -0.33 5.53
C THR A 425 27.24 -1.61 6.08
N ARG A 426 25.95 -1.57 6.48
CA ARG A 426 25.23 -2.73 7.00
C ARG A 426 25.07 -3.85 5.96
N LEU A 427 24.85 -3.48 4.70
CA LEU A 427 24.67 -4.40 3.58
C LEU A 427 26.00 -4.86 2.95
N GLY A 428 27.10 -4.14 3.21
CA GLY A 428 28.37 -4.35 2.52
C GLY A 428 28.33 -3.92 1.05
N TRP A 429 27.48 -2.96 0.70
CA TRP A 429 27.25 -2.52 -0.68
C TRP A 429 27.97 -1.20 -0.99
N ALA A 430 28.46 -1.04 -2.22
CA ALA A 430 29.08 0.22 -2.67
C ALA A 430 28.06 1.35 -2.89
N GLN A 431 26.86 0.99 -3.39
CA GLN A 431 25.74 1.88 -3.68
C GLN A 431 24.41 1.13 -3.58
N LEU A 432 23.30 1.87 -3.44
CA LEU A 432 21.96 1.31 -3.45
C LEU A 432 21.39 1.35 -4.89
N GLY A 433 21.67 0.29 -5.65
CA GLY A 433 21.30 0.16 -7.06
C GLY A 433 22.40 0.68 -7.99
N ASP A 434 22.58 0.02 -9.13
CA ASP A 434 23.57 0.36 -10.16
C ASP A 434 22.93 0.68 -11.54
N GLY A 435 21.60 0.77 -11.60
CA GLY A 435 20.87 0.99 -12.85
C GLY A 435 20.67 -0.24 -13.72
N THR A 436 20.99 -1.44 -13.22
CA THR A 436 20.83 -2.71 -13.94
C THR A 436 19.87 -3.67 -13.25
N ALA A 437 19.26 -4.57 -14.03
CA ALA A 437 18.42 -5.65 -13.51
C ALA A 437 19.20 -6.69 -12.67
N THR A 438 20.53 -6.68 -12.73
CA THR A 438 21.38 -7.68 -12.08
C THR A 438 21.80 -7.30 -10.66
N HIS A 439 21.56 -6.06 -10.22
CA HIS A 439 21.92 -5.63 -8.88
C HIS A 439 21.15 -6.42 -7.80
N GLN A 440 21.78 -6.63 -6.64
CA GLN A 440 21.16 -7.35 -5.51
C GLN A 440 19.88 -6.66 -5.02
N LEU A 441 19.80 -5.33 -5.11
CA LEU A 441 18.59 -4.56 -4.81
C LEU A 441 17.38 -4.96 -5.68
N VAL A 442 17.61 -5.43 -6.92
CA VAL A 442 16.55 -5.90 -7.82
C VAL A 442 16.24 -7.37 -7.57
N THR A 443 17.28 -8.20 -7.46
CA THR A 443 17.12 -9.67 -7.44
C THR A 443 16.72 -10.24 -6.08
N SER A 444 17.21 -9.65 -4.97
CA SER A 444 16.91 -10.10 -3.60
C SER A 444 16.38 -9.01 -2.68
N GLY A 445 16.54 -7.74 -3.06
CA GLY A 445 16.31 -6.60 -2.18
C GLY A 445 17.35 -6.47 -1.08
N THR A 446 17.13 -5.54 -0.17
CA THR A 446 18.03 -5.28 0.96
C THR A 446 17.93 -6.32 2.09
N GLY A 447 16.86 -7.12 2.12
CA GLY A 447 16.45 -7.80 3.35
C GLY A 447 16.07 -6.79 4.44
N ALA A 448 16.00 -7.24 5.68
CA ALA A 448 15.63 -6.42 6.83
C ALA A 448 16.75 -5.46 7.22
N ILE A 449 16.49 -4.15 7.12
CA ILE A 449 17.35 -3.11 7.67
C ILE A 449 16.69 -2.60 8.95
N ASP A 450 17.20 -3.00 10.11
CA ASP A 450 16.73 -2.49 11.39
C ASP A 450 17.32 -1.10 11.66
N LEU A 451 16.49 -0.07 11.50
CA LEU A 451 16.87 1.33 11.67
C LEU A 451 17.22 1.67 13.12
N VAL A 452 16.67 0.95 14.11
CA VAL A 452 17.01 1.14 15.53
C VAL A 452 18.43 0.65 15.78
N GLN A 453 18.80 -0.51 15.23
CA GLN A 453 20.15 -1.08 15.35
C GLN A 453 21.22 -0.28 14.59
N LEU A 454 20.84 0.59 13.65
CA LEU A 454 21.76 1.55 13.03
C LEU A 454 22.13 2.72 13.97
N GLY A 455 21.58 2.75 15.19
CA GLY A 455 21.83 3.80 16.18
C GLY A 455 21.06 5.10 15.92
N LEU A 456 19.95 5.01 15.18
CA LEU A 456 19.13 6.17 14.81
C LEU A 456 18.11 6.49 15.93
N PRO A 457 17.87 7.78 16.23
CA PRO A 457 16.95 8.19 17.29
C PRO A 457 15.48 8.08 16.82
N LEU A 458 14.93 6.87 16.87
CA LEU A 458 13.52 6.59 16.57
C LEU A 458 12.71 6.52 17.87
N GLY A 459 12.18 7.66 18.30
CA GLY A 459 11.38 7.79 19.52
C GLY A 459 9.88 7.77 19.27
N VAL A 460 9.07 8.01 20.30
CA VAL A 460 7.64 8.25 20.14
C VAL A 460 7.45 9.59 19.41
N GLY A 461 6.71 9.58 18.30
CA GLY A 461 6.47 10.79 17.53
C GLY A 461 6.32 10.57 16.03
N PRO A 462 6.16 11.65 15.26
CA PRO A 462 6.17 11.62 13.81
C PRO A 462 7.60 11.45 13.28
N HIS A 463 7.74 10.59 12.29
CA HIS A 463 8.99 10.35 11.57
C HIS A 463 8.75 10.36 10.06
N ARG A 464 9.81 10.69 9.30
CA ARG A 464 9.79 10.71 7.84
C ARG A 464 11.00 9.97 7.27
N LEU A 465 10.74 9.03 6.36
CA LEU A 465 11.75 8.44 5.50
C LEU A 465 11.66 9.08 4.11
N GLU A 466 12.77 9.59 3.60
CA GLU A 466 12.85 10.18 2.26
C GLU A 466 13.75 9.34 1.37
N LEU A 467 13.23 8.97 0.21
CA LEU A 467 13.89 8.21 -0.85
C LEU A 467 14.09 9.14 -2.04
N ARG A 468 15.35 9.42 -2.40
CA ARG A 468 15.71 10.36 -3.47
C ARG A 468 16.79 9.80 -4.40
N LEU A 469 16.81 10.28 -5.63
CA LEU A 469 17.85 10.01 -6.62
C LEU A 469 18.58 11.32 -6.98
N ASN A 470 19.86 11.23 -7.30
CA ASN A 470 20.62 12.38 -7.80
C ASN A 470 20.48 12.55 -9.31
N SER A 471 20.23 11.46 -10.04
CA SER A 471 20.08 11.40 -11.49
C SER A 471 19.36 10.11 -11.87
N GLY A 472 18.77 10.06 -13.07
CA GLY A 472 18.08 8.87 -13.56
C GLY A 472 16.68 8.70 -12.95
N GLY A 473 16.10 7.53 -13.17
CA GLY A 473 14.78 7.17 -12.65
C GLY A 473 14.55 5.67 -12.66
N GLY A 474 13.60 5.23 -11.86
CA GLY A 474 13.18 3.84 -11.75
C GLY A 474 12.02 3.67 -10.76
N LYS A 475 11.69 2.44 -10.39
CA LYS A 475 10.63 2.15 -9.41
C LYS A 475 11.24 1.62 -8.12
N VAL A 476 10.86 2.20 -6.99
CA VAL A 476 11.24 1.70 -5.65
C VAL A 476 10.05 1.00 -5.00
N LEU A 477 10.30 -0.18 -4.46
CA LEU A 477 9.34 -0.90 -3.63
C LEU A 477 9.87 -0.90 -2.20
N TYR A 478 8.97 -0.79 -1.23
CA TYR A 478 9.33 -0.72 0.18
C TYR A 478 8.33 -1.44 1.06
N ASN A 479 8.86 -2.08 2.10
CA ASN A 479 8.09 -2.46 3.29
C ASN A 479 8.74 -1.81 4.51
N LEU A 480 7.94 -1.22 5.39
CA LEU A 480 8.37 -0.66 6.66
C LEU A 480 7.52 -1.26 7.77
N TYR A 481 8.15 -2.00 8.68
CA TYR A 481 7.50 -2.53 9.88
C TYR A 481 8.00 -1.76 11.09
N VAL A 482 7.07 -1.42 11.99
CA VAL A 482 7.37 -0.85 13.30
C VAL A 482 6.83 -1.82 14.34
N GLU A 483 7.68 -2.28 15.24
CA GLU A 483 7.38 -3.32 16.25
C GLU A 483 7.74 -2.85 17.65
#